data_AF-A0A1I3ZLX4-F1
#
_entry.id   AF-A0A1I3ZLX4-F1
#
_cell.length_a   1.000
_cell.length_b   1.000
_cell.length_c   1.000
_cell.angle_alpha   90.00
_cell.angle_beta   90.00
_cell.angle_gamma   90.00
#
_symmetry.space_group_name_H-M   'P 1'
#
loop_
_entity.id
_entity.type
_entity.pdbx_description
1 polymer ?
#
loop_
_entity_poly.entity_id
_entity_poly.type
_entity_poly.pdbx_seq_one_letter_code
_entity_poly.pdbx_strand_id
1 'polypeptide(L)' 'MLPHELGTEALRQSMVESLMRVIGLPDDEDTAREADDVLQSLDARLRAEPTAA' A
#
# COMPACT_ATOMS: atom_id res chain seq x y z
N MET A 1 20.15 8.79 -6.84
CA MET A 1 18.87 8.13 -6.55
C MET A 1 18.50 8.46 -5.12
N LEU A 2 17.42 9.21 -4.91
CA LEU A 2 17.01 9.61 -3.57
C LEU A 2 16.27 8.42 -2.91
N PRO A 3 16.59 8.06 -1.66
CA PRO A 3 16.10 6.84 -1.01
C PRO A 3 14.59 6.83 -0.69
N HIS A 4 13.88 7.95 -0.89
CA HIS A 4 12.44 8.05 -0.67
C HIS A 4 11.61 7.30 -1.74
N GLU A 5 12.07 7.33 -3.00
CA GLU A 5 11.31 6.77 -4.14
C GLU A 5 11.23 5.24 -4.08
N LEU A 6 12.27 4.58 -3.55
CA LEU A 6 12.29 3.12 -3.36
C LEU A 6 11.26 2.64 -2.34
N GLY A 7 10.99 3.43 -1.29
CA GLY A 7 10.06 3.03 -0.24
C GLY A 7 8.59 3.22 -0.63
N THR A 8 8.27 4.30 -1.34
CA THR A 8 6.89 4.57 -1.81
C THR A 8 6.52 3.64 -2.97
N GLU A 9 7.45 3.35 -3.89
CA GLU A 9 7.20 2.39 -4.97
C GLU A 9 7.05 0.95 -4.45
N ALA A 10 7.86 0.54 -3.45
CA ALA A 10 7.70 -0.76 -2.82
C ALA A 10 6.32 -0.93 -2.15
N LEU A 11 5.81 0.12 -1.49
CA LEU A 11 4.46 0.08 -0.90
C LEU A 11 3.35 0.09 -1.93
N ARG A 12 3.54 0.80 -3.06
CA ARG A 12 2.61 0.74 -4.19
C ARG A 12 2.54 -0.68 -4.77
N GLN A 13 3.67 -1.35 -4.89
CA GLN A 13 3.72 -2.74 -5.34
C GLN A 13 3.03 -3.68 -4.35
N SER A 14 3.28 -3.54 -3.04
CA SER A 14 2.58 -4.32 -2.01
C SER A 14 1.06 -4.07 -2.00
N MET A 15 0.60 -2.86 -2.30
CA MET A 15 -0.84 -2.56 -2.44
C MET A 15 -1.46 -3.32 -3.61
N VAL A 16 -0.77 -3.39 -4.76
CA VAL A 16 -1.26 -4.12 -5.94
C VAL A 16 -1.35 -5.62 -5.65
N GLU A 17 -0.34 -6.19 -4.99
CA GLU A 17 -0.33 -7.60 -4.59
C GLU A 17 -1.46 -7.92 -3.60
N SER A 18 -1.69 -7.03 -2.63
CA SER A 18 -2.79 -7.15 -1.66
C SER A 18 -4.14 -7.11 -2.36
N LEU A 19 -4.33 -6.20 -3.31
CA LEU A 19 -5.57 -6.11 -4.11
C LEU A 19 -5.81 -7.39 -4.93
N MET A 20 -4.78 -7.93 -5.57
CA MET A 20 -4.89 -9.19 -6.31
C MET A 20 -5.27 -10.37 -5.40
N ARG A 21 -4.76 -10.39 -4.17
CA ARG A 21 -5.11 -11.42 -3.18
C ARG A 21 -6.56 -11.30 -2.70
N VAL A 22 -7.03 -10.08 -2.40
CA VAL A 22 -8.44 -9.82 -2.02
C VAL A 22 -9.40 -10.22 -3.16
N ILE A 23 -9.05 -9.95 -4.42
CA ILE A 23 -9.87 -10.37 -5.57
C ILE A 23 -9.93 -11.91 -5.66
N GLY A 24 -8.85 -12.61 -5.31
CA GLY A 24 -8.80 -14.07 -5.30
C GLY A 24 -9.48 -14.74 -4.09
N LEU A 25 -9.62 -14.01 -2.98
CA LEU A 25 -10.18 -14.49 -1.72
C LEU A 25 -11.06 -13.40 -1.07
N PRO A 26 -12.25 -13.11 -1.65
CA PRO A 26 -13.08 -11.99 -1.20
C PRO A 26 -13.69 -12.19 0.20
N ASP A 27 -13.87 -13.44 0.66
CA ASP A 27 -14.47 -13.78 1.95
C ASP A 27 -13.41 -14.09 3.04
N ASP A 28 -12.13 -13.81 2.78
CA ASP A 28 -11.05 -14.03 3.73
C ASP A 28 -10.79 -12.75 4.54
N GLU A 29 -11.30 -12.72 5.77
CA GLU A 29 -11.23 -11.55 6.65
C GLU A 29 -9.79 -11.17 7.04
N ASP A 30 -8.87 -12.14 7.09
CA ASP A 30 -7.48 -11.88 7.42
C ASP A 30 -6.76 -11.21 6.24
N THR A 31 -7.03 -11.66 5.02
CA THR A 31 -6.57 -11.04 3.77
C THR A 31 -7.10 -9.61 3.63
N ALA A 32 -8.36 -9.37 4.00
CA ALA A 32 -8.95 -8.03 3.99
C ALA A 32 -8.26 -7.10 5.02
N ARG A 33 -7.94 -7.62 6.22
CA ARG A 33 -7.24 -6.86 7.26
C ARG A 33 -5.81 -6.50 6.85
N GLU A 34 -5.07 -7.46 6.28
CA GLU A 34 -3.71 -7.21 5.78
C GLU A 34 -3.71 -6.14 4.68
N ALA A 35 -4.68 -6.17 3.77
CA ALA A 35 -4.81 -5.16 2.72
C ALA A 35 -5.12 -3.76 3.28
N ASP A 36 -5.96 -3.67 4.31
CA ASP A 36 -6.27 -2.41 4.99
C ASP A 36 -5.04 -1.80 5.65
N ASP A 37 -4.22 -2.61 6.34
CA ASP A 37 -2.98 -2.14 6.98
C ASP A 37 -1.97 -1.57 5.96
N VAL A 38 -1.86 -2.21 4.79
CA VAL A 38 -1.02 -1.73 3.68
C VAL A 38 -1.54 -0.41 3.13
N LEU A 39 -2.85 -0.27 2.94
CA LEU A 39 -3.48 0.96 2.46
C LEU A 39 -3.29 2.12 3.44
N GLN A 40 -3.52 1.90 4.73
CA GLN A 40 -3.30 2.92 5.76
C GLN A 40 -1.84 3.37 5.80
N SER A 41 -0.89 2.43 5.67
CA SER A 41 0.54 2.72 5.65
C SER A 41 0.95 3.55 4.43
N LEU A 42 0.36 3.26 3.26
CA LEU A 42 0.59 4.02 2.03
C LEU A 42 -0.05 5.43 2.12
N ASP A 43 -1.29 5.54 2.59
CA ASP A 43 -1.98 6.82 2.77
C ASP A 43 -1.22 7.75 3.73
N ALA A 44 -0.74 7.21 4.87
CA ALA A 44 0.06 7.97 5.82
C ALA A 44 1.35 8.52 5.20
N ARG A 45 2.01 7.74 4.33
CA ARG A 45 3.23 8.17 3.64
C ARG A 45 2.97 9.18 2.53
N LEU A 46 1.92 8.98 1.73
CA LEU A 46 1.53 9.94 0.69
C LEU A 46 1.09 11.28 1.30
N ARG A 47 0.42 11.26 2.46
CA ARG A 47 0.06 12.48 3.21
C ARG A 47 1.30 13.17 3.82
N ALA A 48 2.32 12.39 4.18
CA ALA A 48 3.57 12.91 4.73
C ALA A 48 4.57 13.36 3.65
N GLU A 49 4.43 12.90 2.40
CA GLU A 49 5.14 13.46 1.26
C GLU A 49 4.62 14.89 1.05
N PRO A 50 5.46 15.93 1.20
CA PRO A 50 5.05 17.27 0.85
C PRO A 50 4.73 17.21 -0.64
N THR A 51 3.46 17.47 -0.99
CA THR A 51 3.10 17.76 -2.38
C THR A 51 4.04 18.87 -2.83
N ALA A 52 5.05 18.51 -3.61
CA ALA A 52 5.89 19.48 -4.29
C ALA A 52 4.93 20.22 -5.23
N ALA A 53 4.57 21.43 -4.80
CA ALA A 53 3.68 22.34 -5.51
C ALA A 53 4.27 22.78 -6.85
#